data_AF-H3AMM0-F1
#
_entry.id   AF-H3AMM0-F1
#
_cell.length_a   1.000
_cell.length_b   1.000
_cell.length_c   1.000
_cell.angle_alpha   90.00
_cell.angle_beta   90.00
_cell.angle_gamma   90.00
#
_symmetry.space_group_name_H-M   'P 1'
#
loop_
_entity.id
_entity.type
_entity.pdbx_description
1 polymer ?
#
loop_
_entity_poly.entity_id
_entity_poly.type
_entity_poly.pdbx_seq_one_letter_code
_entity_poly.pdbx_strand_id
1 'polypeptide(L)'
;MTQQQERDKDLIETLSEDRACLLHEKKKLEEEINKLRSVNLVSSAYLPTTSVSGAEVSAACAVDLAGETERLVSVATTVEEGRADSAMDASMMAVRESIPVLSEEKQRIMLLERTLQMKEEENKRLNQRLMSQSMSSVSSRHSEKIAIRDFQVGDLVLIILDERHDNYVLFTVGPTLYFLHSESLAALDLKPASGSSRKPWVLGKVMEKEYCQAKKAQNRFKVPLGTKFYRVKAVPWNKKV
;
A
#
# COMPACT_ATOMS: atom_id res chain seq x y z
N MET A 1 -15.58 25.94 7.49
CA MET A 1 -14.39 25.06 7.42
C MET A 1 -14.10 24.36 8.75
N THR A 2 -14.29 25.00 9.91
CA THR A 2 -14.03 24.41 11.24
C THR A 2 -14.99 23.28 11.64
N GLN A 3 -16.29 23.41 11.36
CA GLN A 3 -17.31 22.42 11.77
C GLN A 3 -17.18 21.07 11.04
N GLN A 4 -16.74 21.08 9.78
CA GLN A 4 -16.45 19.84 9.05
C GLN A 4 -15.21 19.15 9.64
N GLN A 5 -14.17 19.94 9.97
CA GLN A 5 -12.94 19.43 10.55
C GLN A 5 -13.15 18.83 11.95
N GLU A 6 -14.10 19.38 12.72
CA GLU A 6 -14.51 18.84 14.02
C GLU A 6 -15.25 17.50 13.85
N ARG A 7 -16.23 17.42 12.93
CA ARG A 7 -16.90 16.16 12.61
C ARG A 7 -15.94 15.08 12.10
N ASP A 8 -14.98 15.46 11.26
CA ASP A 8 -13.98 14.52 10.75
C ASP A 8 -13.05 14.04 11.86
N LYS A 9 -12.71 14.91 12.83
CA LYS A 9 -11.90 14.56 14.00
C LYS A 9 -12.65 13.56 14.90
N ASP A 10 -13.91 13.85 15.22
CA ASP A 10 -14.73 12.99 16.07
C ASP A 10 -14.91 11.60 15.43
N LEU A 11 -15.14 11.57 14.11
CA LEU A 11 -15.24 10.32 13.35
C LEU A 11 -13.94 9.51 13.41
N ILE A 12 -12.78 10.16 13.29
CA ILE A 12 -11.48 9.49 13.39
C ILE A 12 -11.28 8.91 14.80
N GLU A 13 -11.66 9.65 15.84
CA GLU A 13 -11.58 9.20 17.22
C GLU A 13 -12.44 7.96 17.45
N THR A 14 -13.72 7.98 17.04
CA THR A 14 -14.62 6.81 17.12
C THR A 14 -14.07 5.60 16.36
N LEU A 15 -13.61 5.78 15.12
CA LEU A 15 -13.04 4.68 14.33
C LEU A 15 -11.74 4.12 14.95
N SER A 16 -10.98 4.96 15.65
CA SER A 16 -9.76 4.53 16.34
C SER A 16 -10.07 3.68 17.57
N GLU A 17 -11.11 4.04 18.32
CA GLU A 17 -11.63 3.29 19.46
C GLU A 17 -12.21 1.94 19.00
N ASP A 18 -13.05 1.95 17.97
CA ASP A 18 -13.62 0.74 17.38
C ASP A 18 -12.53 -0.23 16.92
N ARG A 19 -11.48 0.29 16.28
CA ARG A 19 -10.32 -0.51 15.86
C ARG A 19 -9.58 -1.12 17.05
N ALA A 20 -9.44 -0.39 18.15
CA ALA A 20 -8.79 -0.90 19.36
C ALA A 20 -9.64 -2.02 19.99
N CYS A 21 -10.96 -1.85 20.06
CA CYS A 21 -11.90 -2.85 20.54
C CYS A 21 -11.84 -4.13 19.70
N LEU A 22 -11.90 -4.00 18.36
CA LEU A 22 -11.81 -5.15 17.44
C LEU A 22 -10.48 -5.90 17.55
N LEU A 23 -9.36 -5.19 17.76
CA LEU A 23 -8.06 -5.83 17.97
C LEU A 23 -8.01 -6.60 19.29
N HIS A 24 -8.65 -6.08 20.34
CA HIS A 24 -8.73 -6.76 21.62
C HIS A 24 -9.62 -8.01 21.55
N GLU A 25 -10.78 -7.91 20.90
CA GLU A 25 -11.67 -9.05 20.67
C GLU A 25 -11.01 -10.12 19.80
N LYS A 26 -10.33 -9.72 18.71
CA LYS A 26 -9.54 -10.63 17.89
C LYS A 26 -8.51 -11.39 18.73
N LYS A 27 -7.76 -10.69 19.59
CA LYS A 27 -6.76 -11.32 20.45
C LYS A 27 -7.41 -12.34 21.39
N LYS A 28 -8.56 -12.01 21.98
CA LYS A 28 -9.32 -12.94 22.83
C LYS A 28 -9.76 -14.19 22.06
N LEU A 29 -10.27 -14.02 20.85
CA LEU A 29 -10.67 -15.15 19.99
C LEU A 29 -9.46 -16.00 19.57
N GLU A 30 -8.30 -15.39 19.29
CA GLU A 30 -7.06 -16.12 19.01
C GLU A 30 -6.61 -16.95 20.23
N GLU A 31 -6.71 -16.40 21.45
CA GLU A 31 -6.44 -17.13 22.69
C GLU A 31 -7.42 -18.28 22.92
N GLU A 32 -8.72 -18.08 22.65
CA GLU A 32 -9.74 -19.14 22.73
C GLU A 32 -9.49 -20.25 21.70
N ILE A 33 -9.16 -19.91 20.44
CA ILE A 33 -8.78 -20.88 19.42
C ILE A 33 -7.54 -21.66 19.86
N ASN A 34 -6.54 -20.98 20.41
CA ASN A 34 -5.32 -21.63 20.89
C ASN A 34 -5.61 -22.58 22.06
N LYS A 35 -6.52 -22.19 22.96
CA LYS A 35 -7.00 -23.04 24.06
C LYS A 35 -7.74 -24.27 23.52
N LEU A 36 -8.66 -24.12 22.57
CA LEU A 36 -9.37 -25.25 21.95
C LEU A 36 -8.42 -26.20 21.21
N ARG A 37 -7.41 -25.67 20.51
CA ARG A 37 -6.35 -26.50 19.89
C ARG A 37 -5.55 -27.27 20.94
N SER A 38 -5.19 -26.63 22.07
CA SER A 38 -4.48 -27.29 23.16
C SER A 38 -5.31 -28.38 23.85
N VAL A 39 -6.63 -28.18 24.00
CA VAL A 39 -7.54 -29.16 24.60
C VAL A 39 -7.73 -30.38 23.68
N ASN A 40 -7.80 -30.20 22.37
CA ASN A 40 -7.88 -31.31 21.40
C ASN A 40 -6.61 -32.17 21.35
N LEU A 41 -5.44 -31.62 21.70
CA LEU A 41 -4.20 -32.38 21.85
C LEU A 41 -4.19 -33.24 23.13
N VAL A 42 -4.95 -32.87 24.17
CA VAL A 42 -5.05 -33.63 25.44
C VAL A 42 -6.17 -34.68 25.40
N SER A 43 -7.21 -34.50 24.56
CA SER A 43 -8.27 -35.50 24.37
C SER A 43 -7.91 -36.67 23.46
N SER A 44 -6.77 -36.64 22.76
CA SER A 44 -6.27 -37.74 21.92
C SER A 44 -5.18 -38.57 22.62
N ALA A 45 -5.39 -38.89 23.90
CA ALA A 45 -4.46 -39.72 24.66
C ALA A 45 -5.15 -40.61 25.72
N TYR A 46 -6.25 -41.28 25.38
CA TYR A 46 -6.75 -42.40 26.19
C TYR A 46 -7.42 -43.49 25.32
N LEU A 47 -6.60 -44.30 24.66
CA LEU A 47 -6.86 -45.74 24.53
C LEU A 47 -5.82 -46.46 25.43
N PRO A 48 -6.21 -47.48 26.21
CA PRO A 48 -5.32 -48.07 27.19
C PRO A 48 -4.39 -49.08 26.51
N THR A 49 -3.08 -48.97 26.74
CA THR A 49 -2.18 -50.11 26.55
C THR A 49 -1.12 -50.10 27.64
N THR A 50 -0.90 -51.32 28.10
CA THR A 50 -0.24 -51.77 29.30
C THR A 50 1.27 -51.49 29.30
N SER A 51 1.81 -51.44 30.53
CA SER A 51 3.16 -51.81 30.96
C SER A 51 4.35 -50.83 30.83
N VAL A 52 4.79 -50.41 32.03
CA VAL A 52 6.15 -50.54 32.60
C VAL A 52 7.20 -49.45 32.30
N SER A 53 7.37 -48.62 33.33
CA SER A 53 8.59 -48.03 33.94
C SER A 53 9.67 -47.35 33.09
N GLY A 54 10.06 -46.15 33.56
CA GLY A 54 11.42 -45.63 33.37
C GLY A 54 11.43 -44.12 33.29
N ALA A 55 11.83 -43.47 34.39
CA ALA A 55 11.86 -42.04 34.55
C ALA A 55 13.04 -41.35 33.82
N GLU A 56 12.84 -40.05 33.60
CA GLU A 56 13.81 -38.95 33.67
C GLU A 56 14.10 -38.15 32.40
N VAL A 57 14.31 -36.87 32.70
CA VAL A 57 14.12 -35.65 31.94
C VAL A 57 15.42 -35.28 31.25
N SER A 58 15.41 -34.82 29.99
CA SER A 58 16.37 -33.81 29.53
C SER A 58 16.05 -33.21 28.18
N ALA A 59 16.45 -31.95 28.07
CA ALA A 59 16.05 -30.97 27.09
C ALA A 59 16.92 -30.94 25.83
N ALA A 60 16.30 -30.37 24.79
CA ALA A 60 16.87 -29.48 23.77
C ALA A 60 17.56 -30.07 22.52
N CYS A 61 17.28 -29.34 21.43
CA CYS A 61 18.05 -29.15 20.19
C CYS A 61 17.91 -30.20 19.08
N ALA A 62 17.37 -29.75 17.94
CA ALA A 62 17.83 -30.20 16.63
C ALA A 62 17.84 -29.00 15.67
N VAL A 63 19.05 -28.63 15.28
CA VAL A 63 19.42 -27.58 14.34
C VAL A 63 19.76 -28.29 13.02
N ASP A 64 19.00 -27.94 11.98
CA ASP A 64 19.44 -27.64 10.61
C ASP A 64 20.00 -28.68 9.61
N LEU A 65 19.73 -28.33 8.34
CA LEU A 65 20.40 -28.69 7.06
C LEU A 65 20.12 -30.11 6.50
N ALA A 66 20.13 -30.40 5.20
CA ALA A 66 20.11 -29.68 3.92
C ALA A 66 20.26 -30.78 2.83
N GLY A 67 19.86 -30.50 1.59
CA GLY A 67 20.24 -31.26 0.38
C GLY A 67 19.27 -32.39 0.01
N GLU A 68 18.48 -32.30 -1.06
CA GLU A 68 18.82 -32.39 -2.50
C GLU A 68 19.16 -33.82 -2.99
N THR A 69 18.90 -34.04 -4.30
CA THR A 69 19.27 -35.19 -5.16
C THR A 69 18.18 -36.26 -5.29
N GLU A 70 17.28 -36.16 -6.29
CA GLU A 70 17.41 -36.60 -7.71
C GLU A 70 17.17 -38.11 -7.96
N ARG A 71 16.13 -38.34 -8.80
CA ARG A 71 16.11 -39.18 -10.02
C ARG A 71 16.22 -40.72 -9.97
N LEU A 72 15.53 -41.29 -11.00
CA LEU A 72 15.58 -42.63 -11.62
C LEU A 72 14.58 -43.64 -11.03
N VAL A 73 13.46 -43.96 -11.71
CA VAL A 73 13.22 -44.61 -13.03
C VAL A 73 13.57 -46.10 -13.05
N SER A 74 12.51 -46.87 -13.32
CA SER A 74 12.35 -48.32 -13.51
C SER A 74 13.14 -48.92 -14.69
N VAL A 75 13.45 -50.23 -14.61
CA VAL A 75 13.64 -51.21 -15.72
C VAL A 75 13.41 -52.61 -15.10
N ALA A 76 12.38 -53.42 -15.39
CA ALA A 76 11.92 -54.15 -16.59
C ALA A 76 12.74 -55.41 -16.96
N THR A 77 12.05 -56.57 -17.09
CA THR A 77 12.25 -57.75 -18.00
C THR A 77 11.33 -58.90 -17.50
N THR A 78 10.16 -59.22 -18.09
CA THR A 78 9.83 -60.06 -19.27
C THR A 78 9.91 -61.60 -19.09
N VAL A 79 8.73 -62.26 -19.23
CA VAL A 79 8.44 -63.60 -19.84
C VAL A 79 8.89 -64.84 -19.01
N GLU A 80 8.12 -65.92 -18.73
CA GLU A 80 7.20 -66.81 -19.49
C GLU A 80 6.29 -67.61 -18.50
N GLU A 81 4.99 -67.78 -18.76
CA GLU A 81 4.25 -69.02 -19.18
C GLU A 81 4.07 -70.16 -18.15
N GLY A 82 2.81 -70.54 -17.88
CA GLY A 82 2.45 -71.84 -17.30
C GLY A 82 1.20 -71.92 -16.40
N ARG A 83 0.06 -72.34 -17.00
CA ARG A 83 -0.92 -73.34 -16.48
C ARG A 83 -2.08 -72.91 -15.54
N ALA A 84 -3.29 -72.97 -16.11
CA ALA A 84 -4.61 -73.50 -15.65
C ALA A 84 -4.93 -73.54 -14.13
N ASP A 85 -6.10 -73.24 -13.58
CA ASP A 85 -7.51 -73.09 -14.01
C ASP A 85 -8.21 -72.27 -12.90
N SER A 86 -9.24 -71.47 -13.19
CA SER A 86 -10.46 -71.45 -12.36
C SER A 86 -11.53 -70.56 -12.99
N ALA A 87 -12.73 -71.14 -13.10
CA ALA A 87 -13.89 -70.62 -13.78
C ALA A 87 -14.70 -69.61 -12.95
N MET A 88 -15.65 -68.97 -13.65
CA MET A 88 -16.70 -68.04 -13.17
C MET A 88 -16.17 -66.61 -12.98
N ASP A 89 -16.76 -65.55 -13.55
CA ASP A 89 -18.13 -65.37 -14.02
C ASP A 89 -18.19 -64.22 -15.02
N ALA A 90 -19.24 -64.22 -15.82
CA ALA A 90 -19.51 -63.27 -16.88
C ALA A 90 -19.60 -61.81 -16.37
N SER A 91 -18.90 -60.89 -17.03
CA SER A 91 -19.48 -59.59 -17.43
C SER A 91 -18.51 -58.83 -18.33
N MET A 92 -18.55 -59.16 -19.62
CA MET A 92 -18.20 -58.19 -20.65
C MET A 92 -19.40 -57.26 -20.78
N MET A 93 -19.25 -55.96 -20.51
CA MET A 93 -19.86 -54.83 -21.22
C MET A 93 -19.55 -53.52 -20.47
N ALA A 94 -18.93 -52.56 -21.19
CA ALA A 94 -18.77 -51.14 -20.86
C ALA A 94 -17.81 -50.71 -19.72
N VAL A 95 -16.50 -50.91 -19.88
CA VAL A 95 -15.46 -50.11 -19.15
C VAL A 95 -14.46 -49.44 -20.11
N ARG A 96 -14.60 -49.63 -21.43
CA ARG A 96 -13.57 -49.22 -22.41
C ARG A 96 -13.73 -47.82 -23.01
N GLU A 97 -14.79 -47.07 -22.70
CA GLU A 97 -14.99 -45.73 -23.28
C GLU A 97 -14.77 -44.56 -22.31
N SER A 98 -14.71 -44.81 -20.99
CA SER A 98 -14.66 -43.73 -19.98
C SER A 98 -13.24 -43.33 -19.55
N ILE A 99 -12.23 -44.17 -19.79
CA ILE A 99 -10.84 -43.95 -19.37
C ILE A 99 -10.14 -42.81 -20.15
N PRO A 100 -10.35 -42.63 -21.48
CA PRO A 100 -9.78 -41.51 -22.22
C PRO A 100 -10.37 -40.15 -21.80
N VAL A 101 -11.69 -40.11 -21.60
CA VAL A 101 -12.44 -38.88 -21.24
C VAL A 101 -12.08 -38.39 -19.83
N LEU A 102 -11.86 -39.32 -18.88
CA LEU A 102 -11.36 -38.97 -17.55
C LEU A 102 -9.90 -38.45 -17.57
N SER A 103 -9.11 -38.83 -18.57
CA SER A 103 -7.72 -38.35 -18.73
C SER A 103 -7.68 -36.91 -19.26
N GLU A 104 -8.51 -36.57 -20.25
CA GLU A 104 -8.65 -35.20 -20.75
C GLU A 104 -9.23 -34.25 -19.69
N GLU A 105 -10.25 -34.69 -18.96
CA GLU A 105 -10.83 -33.88 -17.87
C GLU A 105 -9.82 -33.69 -16.73
N LYS A 106 -9.05 -34.72 -16.37
CA LYS A 106 -7.97 -34.61 -15.39
C LYS A 106 -6.86 -33.66 -15.85
N GLN A 107 -6.53 -33.65 -17.14
CA GLN A 107 -5.57 -32.69 -17.72
C GLN A 107 -6.13 -31.26 -17.68
N ARG A 108 -7.43 -31.08 -17.97
CA ARG A 108 -8.12 -29.80 -17.88
C ARG A 108 -8.12 -29.23 -16.47
N ILE A 109 -8.41 -30.08 -15.47
CA ILE A 109 -8.37 -29.70 -14.05
C ILE A 109 -6.97 -29.22 -13.65
N MET A 110 -5.91 -29.97 -14.01
CA MET A 110 -4.53 -29.58 -13.69
C MET A 110 -4.13 -28.24 -14.32
N LEU A 111 -4.57 -27.96 -15.55
CA LEU A 111 -4.31 -26.67 -16.20
C LEU A 111 -5.05 -25.52 -15.51
N LEU A 112 -6.29 -25.73 -15.11
CA LEU A 112 -7.10 -24.75 -14.40
C LEU A 112 -6.52 -24.45 -13.01
N GLU A 113 -6.08 -25.48 -12.27
CA GLU A 113 -5.41 -25.33 -10.98
C GLU A 113 -4.14 -24.49 -11.11
N ARG A 114 -3.30 -24.78 -12.13
CA ARG A 114 -2.10 -23.98 -12.40
C ARG A 114 -2.46 -22.52 -12.75
N THR A 115 -3.50 -22.33 -13.56
CA THR A 115 -3.95 -20.99 -13.96
C THR A 115 -4.51 -20.21 -12.77
N LEU A 116 -5.28 -20.85 -11.91
CA LEU A 116 -5.81 -20.28 -10.68
C LEU A 116 -4.68 -19.87 -9.74
N GLN A 117 -3.69 -20.73 -9.53
CA GLN A 117 -2.53 -20.42 -8.70
C GLN A 117 -1.74 -19.21 -9.23
N MET A 118 -1.50 -19.14 -10.54
CA MET A 118 -0.87 -17.99 -11.17
C MET A 118 -1.69 -16.70 -10.98
N LYS A 119 -3.03 -16.80 -11.05
CA LYS A 119 -3.94 -15.66 -10.85
C LYS A 119 -4.02 -15.22 -9.40
N GLU A 120 -3.98 -16.15 -8.45
CA GLU A 120 -3.91 -15.86 -7.01
C GLU A 120 -2.60 -15.15 -6.66
N GLU A 121 -1.48 -15.60 -7.23
CA GLU A 121 -0.19 -14.94 -7.04
C GLU A 121 -0.16 -13.53 -7.66
N GLU A 122 -0.71 -13.36 -8.86
CA GLU A 122 -0.86 -12.05 -9.49
C GLU A 122 -1.75 -11.12 -8.64
N ASN A 123 -2.87 -11.62 -8.12
CA ASN A 123 -3.78 -10.85 -7.28
C ASN A 123 -3.10 -10.43 -5.96
N LYS A 124 -2.35 -11.34 -5.33
CA LYS A 124 -1.54 -11.04 -4.15
C LYS A 124 -0.51 -9.94 -4.43
N ARG A 125 0.20 -10.03 -5.56
CA ARG A 125 1.17 -9.01 -5.99
C ARG A 125 0.51 -7.65 -6.23
N LEU A 126 -0.66 -7.62 -6.87
CA LEU A 126 -1.42 -6.40 -7.10
C LEU A 126 -1.91 -5.78 -5.79
N ASN A 127 -2.45 -6.59 -4.87
CA ASN A 127 -2.86 -6.13 -3.55
C ASN A 127 -1.70 -5.56 -2.74
N GLN A 128 -0.52 -6.20 -2.77
CA GLN A 128 0.68 -5.67 -2.13
C GLN A 128 1.06 -4.31 -2.71
N ARG A 129 1.01 -4.16 -4.05
CA ARG A 129 1.29 -2.89 -4.71
C ARG A 129 0.28 -1.80 -4.32
N LEU A 130 -1.00 -2.13 -4.27
CA LEU A 130 -2.05 -1.22 -3.84
C LEU A 130 -1.83 -0.75 -2.40
N MET A 131 -1.54 -1.67 -1.48
CA MET A 131 -1.23 -1.33 -0.08
C MET A 131 0.01 -0.42 0.02
N SER A 132 1.07 -0.71 -0.73
CA SER A 132 2.28 0.12 -0.75
C SER A 132 2.02 1.53 -1.29
N GLN A 133 1.18 1.67 -2.31
CA GLN A 133 0.81 2.94 -2.89
C GLN A 133 -0.04 3.76 -1.92
N SER A 134 -1.05 3.14 -1.29
CA SER A 134 -1.91 3.80 -0.31
C SER A 134 -1.13 4.42 0.84
N MET A 135 -0.15 3.70 1.41
CA MET A 135 0.66 4.18 2.54
C MET A 135 1.69 5.26 2.14
N SER A 136 2.20 5.23 0.90
CA SER A 136 3.13 6.24 0.41
C SER A 136 2.49 7.64 0.27
N SER A 137 1.18 7.69 0.03
CA SER A 137 0.44 8.93 -0.23
C SER A 137 0.07 9.72 1.03
N VAL A 138 0.19 9.13 2.23
CA VAL A 138 -0.18 9.77 3.50
C VAL A 138 1.00 10.55 4.09
N SER A 139 2.23 10.08 3.89
CA SER A 139 3.44 10.71 4.45
C SER A 139 3.79 12.07 3.80
N SER A 140 3.42 12.31 2.53
CA SER A 140 3.79 13.55 1.82
C SER A 140 2.81 14.71 2.00
N ARG A 141 1.56 14.46 2.45
CA ARG A 141 0.47 15.46 2.47
C ARG A 141 0.71 16.63 3.43
N HIS A 142 1.72 16.54 4.28
CA HIS A 142 2.08 17.53 5.29
C HIS A 142 3.59 17.75 5.40
N SER A 143 4.38 17.43 4.37
CA SER A 143 5.83 17.62 4.49
C SER A 143 6.12 19.11 4.73
N GLU A 144 6.79 19.44 5.83
CA GLU A 144 7.27 20.80 6.16
C GLU A 144 8.41 21.26 5.23
N LYS A 145 8.51 20.66 4.04
CA LYS A 145 9.50 20.94 3.02
C LYS A 145 8.97 22.04 2.12
N ILE A 146 9.79 23.05 1.91
CA ILE A 146 9.48 24.17 1.02
C ILE A 146 9.73 23.70 -0.43
N ALA A 147 8.70 23.80 -1.27
CA ALA A 147 8.83 23.61 -2.71
C ALA A 147 9.60 24.80 -3.32
N ILE A 148 10.46 24.52 -4.28
CA ILE A 148 11.31 25.52 -4.96
C ILE A 148 11.10 25.55 -6.49
N ARG A 149 10.32 24.60 -7.02
CA ARG A 149 9.97 24.42 -8.44
C ARG A 149 8.62 23.71 -8.55
N ASP A 150 8.03 23.78 -9.74
CA ASP A 150 6.85 23.00 -10.14
C ASP A 150 5.67 23.06 -9.16
N PHE A 151 5.44 24.25 -8.60
CA PHE A 151 4.46 24.48 -7.53
C PHE A 151 3.07 23.93 -7.87
N GLN A 152 2.54 23.12 -6.96
CA GLN A 152 1.19 22.58 -6.99
C GLN A 152 0.34 23.18 -5.87
N VAL A 153 -0.97 23.02 -6.01
CA VAL A 153 -1.91 23.39 -4.94
C VAL A 153 -1.63 22.51 -3.73
N GLY A 154 -1.48 23.17 -2.58
CA GLY A 154 -1.13 22.52 -1.32
C GLY A 154 0.35 22.55 -0.99
N ASP A 155 1.23 22.99 -1.89
CA ASP A 155 2.65 23.07 -1.61
C ASP A 155 2.96 24.18 -0.60
N LEU A 156 3.91 23.89 0.30
CA LEU A 156 4.51 24.89 1.17
C LEU A 156 5.55 25.68 0.39
N VAL A 157 5.46 27.01 0.41
CA VAL A 157 6.32 27.89 -0.40
C VAL A 157 6.87 29.04 0.43
N LEU A 158 8.07 29.50 0.06
CA LEU A 158 8.66 30.72 0.58
C LEU A 158 8.28 31.88 -0.33
N ILE A 159 7.64 32.90 0.24
CA ILE A 159 7.24 34.12 -0.45
C ILE A 159 8.19 35.22 -0.01
N ILE A 160 8.84 35.89 -0.96
CA ILE A 160 9.84 36.93 -0.72
C ILE A 160 9.42 38.22 -1.41
N LEU A 161 9.81 39.37 -0.84
CA LEU A 161 9.69 40.65 -1.51
C LEU A 161 10.79 40.76 -2.58
N ASP A 162 10.39 40.91 -3.85
CA ASP A 162 11.32 41.22 -4.94
C ASP A 162 11.34 42.73 -5.17
N GLU A 163 12.47 43.36 -4.85
CA GLU A 163 12.66 44.81 -4.99
C GLU A 163 12.64 45.27 -6.45
N ARG A 164 13.04 44.41 -7.39
CA ARG A 164 13.07 44.74 -8.84
C ARG A 164 11.66 44.95 -9.36
N HIS A 165 10.76 44.07 -8.93
CA HIS A 165 9.36 44.10 -9.33
C HIS A 165 8.49 44.91 -8.35
N ASP A 166 9.00 45.25 -7.17
CA ASP A 166 8.26 45.90 -6.08
C ASP A 166 6.98 45.11 -5.71
N ASN A 167 7.09 43.78 -5.75
CA ASN A 167 6.00 42.84 -5.53
C ASN A 167 6.52 41.62 -4.78
N TYR A 168 5.61 40.91 -4.09
CA TYR A 168 5.94 39.62 -3.50
C TYR A 168 5.92 38.51 -4.57
N VAL A 169 6.93 37.66 -4.55
CA VAL A 169 7.09 36.52 -5.46
C VAL A 169 7.40 35.25 -4.67
N LEU A 170 7.07 34.09 -5.21
CA LEU A 170 7.55 32.83 -4.65
C LEU A 170 9.04 32.66 -4.99
N PHE A 171 9.82 32.24 -4.00
CA PHE A 171 11.20 31.83 -4.21
C PHE A 171 11.24 30.60 -5.11
N THR A 172 11.89 30.73 -6.27
CA THR A 172 12.09 29.63 -7.19
C THR A 172 13.50 29.64 -7.75
N VAL A 173 14.01 28.44 -8.06
CA VAL A 173 15.29 28.27 -8.77
C VAL A 173 15.11 28.23 -10.30
N GLY A 174 13.88 28.34 -10.79
CA GLY A 174 13.57 28.36 -12.22
C GLY A 174 13.55 29.78 -12.82
N PRO A 175 13.52 29.90 -14.16
CA PRO A 175 13.41 31.20 -14.84
C PRO A 175 12.00 31.79 -14.81
N THR A 176 10.99 30.98 -14.48
CA THR A 176 9.58 31.37 -14.47
C THR A 176 9.25 32.16 -13.21
N LEU A 177 8.64 33.33 -13.36
CA LEU A 177 8.21 34.17 -12.23
C LEU A 177 6.86 33.72 -11.68
N TYR A 178 6.71 33.80 -10.36
CA TYR A 178 5.49 33.45 -9.63
C TYR A 178 5.11 34.61 -8.70
N PHE A 179 4.25 35.51 -9.17
CA PHE A 179 3.80 36.66 -8.40
C PHE A 179 2.70 36.29 -7.42
N LEU A 180 2.77 36.81 -6.20
CA LEU A 180 1.69 36.68 -5.22
C LEU A 180 0.49 37.55 -5.64
N HIS A 181 -0.71 36.99 -5.52
CA HIS A 181 -1.96 37.71 -5.77
C HIS A 181 -2.23 38.76 -4.67
N SER A 182 -2.80 39.91 -5.03
CA SER A 182 -3.09 41.00 -4.09
C SER A 182 -4.08 40.60 -2.98
N GLU A 183 -5.04 39.73 -3.30
CA GLU A 183 -6.00 39.16 -2.32
C GLU A 183 -5.30 38.37 -1.20
N SER A 184 -4.15 37.75 -1.48
CA SER A 184 -3.40 36.98 -0.50
C SER A 184 -2.55 37.85 0.43
N LEU A 185 -2.32 39.12 0.10
CA LEU A 185 -1.49 40.01 0.90
C LEU A 185 -2.08 40.23 2.30
N ALA A 186 -3.37 40.52 2.37
CA ALA A 186 -4.05 40.74 3.64
C ALA A 186 -4.05 39.48 4.53
N ALA A 187 -4.26 38.31 3.93
CA ALA A 187 -4.25 37.05 4.67
C ALA A 187 -2.85 36.75 5.25
N LEU A 188 -1.78 37.08 4.52
CA LEU A 188 -0.38 36.83 4.90
C LEU A 188 0.26 37.96 5.74
N ASP A 189 -0.53 38.94 6.17
CA ASP A 189 -0.06 40.15 6.87
C ASP A 189 1.02 40.92 6.10
N LEU A 190 0.94 40.90 4.76
CA LEU A 190 1.87 41.59 3.86
C LEU A 190 1.29 42.93 3.39
N LYS A 191 2.14 43.96 3.30
CA LYS A 191 1.75 45.30 2.87
C LYS A 191 2.14 45.57 1.41
N PRO A 192 1.23 46.10 0.57
CA PRO A 192 1.50 46.40 -0.85
C PRO A 192 2.31 47.69 -1.09
N ALA A 193 2.38 48.63 -0.14
CA ALA A 193 2.96 49.98 -0.36
C ALA A 193 4.37 50.14 0.21
N SER A 194 5.24 50.89 -0.48
CA SER A 194 6.70 50.99 -0.25
C SER A 194 7.11 51.95 0.89
N GLY A 195 6.20 52.26 1.82
CA GLY A 195 6.40 53.31 2.84
C GLY A 195 6.42 52.83 4.30
N SER A 196 6.25 51.53 4.55
CA SER A 196 6.33 50.95 5.90
C SER A 196 7.27 49.74 5.88
N SER A 197 7.74 49.30 7.06
CA SER A 197 8.57 48.11 7.22
C SER A 197 7.85 46.88 6.64
N ARG A 198 8.09 46.59 5.36
CA ARG A 198 7.57 45.42 4.68
C ARG A 198 8.30 44.21 5.22
N LYS A 199 7.55 43.15 5.53
CA LYS A 199 8.14 41.88 5.90
C LYS A 199 8.93 41.35 4.70
N PRO A 200 10.23 41.01 4.85
CA PRO A 200 11.06 40.62 3.71
C PRO A 200 10.61 39.29 3.11
N TRP A 201 10.08 38.39 3.94
CA TRP A 201 9.60 37.08 3.51
C TRP A 201 8.55 36.50 4.46
N VAL A 202 7.74 35.56 3.96
CA VAL A 202 6.77 34.80 4.74
C VAL A 202 6.59 33.40 4.13
N LEU A 203 6.19 32.44 4.94
CA LEU A 203 5.82 31.11 4.48
C LEU A 203 4.31 31.04 4.22
N GLY A 204 3.93 30.43 3.11
CA GLY A 204 2.54 30.27 2.73
C GLY A 204 2.29 28.92 2.08
N LYS A 205 1.01 28.53 2.02
CA LYS A 205 0.54 27.35 1.29
C LYS A 205 -0.15 27.80 0.02
N VAL A 206 0.24 27.22 -1.12
CA VAL A 206 -0.35 27.53 -2.42
C VAL A 206 -1.81 27.05 -2.46
N MET A 207 -2.72 27.94 -2.83
CA MET A 207 -4.15 27.63 -2.98
C MET A 207 -4.54 27.53 -4.45
N GLU A 208 -4.09 28.48 -5.27
CA GLU A 208 -4.44 28.57 -6.68
C GLU A 208 -3.25 29.12 -7.47
N LYS A 209 -3.10 28.70 -8.72
CA LYS A 209 -2.15 29.29 -9.67
C LYS A 209 -2.82 29.56 -11.00
N GLU A 210 -2.58 30.74 -11.54
CA GLU A 210 -3.08 31.19 -12.84
C GLU A 210 -1.90 31.49 -13.75
N TYR A 211 -1.96 31.04 -15.00
CA TYR A 211 -0.96 31.39 -16.01
C TYR A 211 -1.32 32.72 -16.69
N CYS A 212 -0.37 33.65 -16.68
CA CYS A 212 -0.57 35.01 -17.17
C CYS A 212 0.49 35.38 -18.20
N GLN A 213 0.15 36.37 -19.04
CA GLN A 213 1.08 37.00 -19.96
C GLN A 213 0.95 38.52 -19.91
N ALA A 214 2.09 39.22 -19.84
CA ALA A 214 2.13 40.66 -19.85
C ALA A 214 1.69 41.23 -21.20
N LYS A 215 0.52 41.87 -21.24
CA LYS A 215 -0.01 42.50 -22.47
C LYS A 215 0.45 43.94 -22.68
N LYS A 216 1.02 44.58 -21.66
CA LYS A 216 1.45 45.99 -21.68
C LYS A 216 2.92 46.09 -21.29
N ALA A 217 3.69 46.94 -21.97
CA ALA A 217 5.10 47.19 -21.65
C ALA A 217 5.25 47.82 -20.27
N GLN A 218 4.38 48.79 -19.94
CA GLN A 218 4.25 49.30 -18.58
C GLN A 218 3.13 48.56 -17.85
N ASN A 219 3.50 47.68 -16.93
CA ASN A 219 2.56 46.90 -16.14
C ASN A 219 2.98 46.90 -14.66
N ARG A 220 2.02 46.58 -13.78
CA ARG A 220 2.21 46.57 -12.32
C ARG A 220 3.25 45.57 -11.82
N PHE A 221 3.63 44.59 -12.64
CA PHE A 221 4.64 43.58 -12.31
C PHE A 221 6.05 44.01 -12.76
N LYS A 222 6.18 45.15 -13.47
CA LYS A 222 7.44 45.68 -14.00
C LYS A 222 8.22 44.66 -14.83
N VAL A 223 7.50 43.83 -15.59
CA VAL A 223 8.08 42.85 -16.52
C VAL A 223 7.96 43.31 -17.97
N PRO A 224 8.83 42.89 -18.90
CA PRO A 224 8.69 43.21 -20.32
C PRO A 224 7.38 42.72 -20.93
N LEU A 225 6.89 43.39 -21.98
CA LEU A 225 5.73 42.95 -22.75
C LEU A 225 5.97 41.54 -23.34
N GLY A 226 4.94 40.70 -23.30
CA GLY A 226 5.00 39.32 -23.76
C GLY A 226 5.53 38.32 -22.73
N THR A 227 6.12 38.77 -21.63
CA THR A 227 6.62 37.90 -20.54
C THR A 227 5.49 37.04 -19.98
N LYS A 228 5.73 35.74 -19.88
CA LYS A 228 4.79 34.78 -19.29
C LYS A 228 5.20 34.46 -17.87
N PHE A 229 4.24 34.44 -16.95
CA PHE A 229 4.46 34.24 -15.52
C PHE A 229 3.23 33.61 -14.88
N TYR A 230 3.35 33.17 -13.64
CA TYR A 230 2.21 32.71 -12.84
C TYR A 230 1.81 33.77 -11.82
N ARG A 231 0.50 33.84 -11.57
CA ARG A 231 -0.07 34.56 -10.44
C ARG A 231 -0.64 33.57 -9.45
N VAL A 232 -0.20 33.62 -8.20
CA VAL A 232 -0.45 32.58 -7.20
C VAL A 232 -1.24 33.16 -6.03
N LYS A 233 -2.33 32.51 -5.64
CA LYS A 233 -2.98 32.76 -4.35
C LYS A 233 -2.38 31.82 -3.31
N ALA A 234 -2.04 32.38 -2.15
CA ALA A 234 -1.54 31.63 -1.02
C ALA A 234 -2.24 32.06 0.27
N VAL A 235 -2.22 31.17 1.26
CA VAL A 235 -2.69 31.41 2.63
C VAL A 235 -1.54 31.22 3.62
N PRO A 236 -1.59 31.86 4.80
CA PRO A 236 -0.59 31.66 5.84
C PRO A 236 -0.39 30.19 6.17
N TRP A 237 0.87 29.80 6.28
CA TRP A 237 1.20 28.52 6.90
C TRP A 237 1.22 28.70 8.42
N ASN A 238 0.09 28.41 9.07
CA ASN A 238 0.02 28.39 10.53
C ASN A 238 0.45 27.01 11.03
N LYS A 239 1.66 26.92 11.59
CA LYS A 239 2.04 25.82 12.47
C LYS A 239 1.35 26.10 13.81
N LYS A 240 0.13 25.55 14.01
CA LYS A 240 -0.38 25.41 15.37
C LYS A 240 0.59 24.46 16.08
N VAL A 241 1.51 25.04 16.84
CA VAL A 241 2.35 24.33 17.81
C VAL A 241 1.51 24.08 19.04
#